data_AF-A0A2K3MJ10-F1
#
_entry.id   AF-A0A2K3MJ10-F1
#
_cell.length_a   1.000
_cell.length_b   1.000
_cell.length_c   1.000
_cell.angle_alpha   90.00
_cell.angle_beta   90.00
_cell.angle_gamma   90.00
#
_symmetry.space_group_name_H-M   'P 1'
#
loop_
_entity.id
_entity.type
_entity.pdbx_description
1 polymer ?
#
loop_
_entity_poly.entity_id
_entity_poly.type
_entity_poly.pdbx_seq_one_letter_code
_entity_poly.pdbx_strand_id
1 'polypeptide(L)'
;MRHLLWRLCRECLPTRVRLRQRYVECELSCHVCNVEVKDDIRVFFGCAATRECWSVAGLSQLLHNAAYQHGIVADRVFRMCRIEDSAMIGRVASLFWCIWHNRNDKIWNDNIQSPRQVGSMAFVVWNEWFTYCPPTAAS
;
A
#
# COMPACT_ATOMS: atom_id res chain seq x y z
N MET A 1 -9.30 0.60 7.27
CA MET A 1 -8.02 -0.15 7.08
C MET A 1 -8.11 -1.65 7.31
N ARG A 2 -8.82 -2.13 8.35
CA ARG A 2 -8.92 -3.56 8.71
C ARG A 2 -9.33 -4.50 7.56
N HIS A 3 -10.22 -4.05 6.67
CA HIS A 3 -10.60 -4.82 5.48
C HIS A 3 -9.56 -4.81 4.34
N LEU A 4 -8.68 -3.81 4.26
CA LEU A 4 -7.64 -3.75 3.22
C LEU A 4 -6.50 -4.70 3.54
N LEU A 5 -5.97 -4.68 4.77
CA LEU A 5 -4.95 -5.64 5.20
C LEU A 5 -5.46 -7.08 5.08
N TRP A 6 -6.71 -7.33 5.50
CA TRP A 6 -7.34 -8.64 5.32
C TRP A 6 -7.49 -9.03 3.84
N ARG A 7 -7.82 -8.08 2.94
CA ARG A 7 -7.85 -8.33 1.49
C ARG A 7 -6.45 -8.55 0.90
N LEU A 8 -5.45 -7.80 1.33
CA LEU A 8 -4.03 -7.97 0.97
C LEU A 8 -3.51 -9.36 1.37
N CYS A 9 -3.72 -9.74 2.63
CA CYS A 9 -3.29 -11.01 3.18
C CYS A 9 -4.02 -12.23 2.60
N ARG A 10 -5.20 -12.04 2.00
CA ARG A 10 -5.95 -13.10 1.29
C ARG A 10 -5.79 -13.06 -0.23
N GLU A 11 -4.91 -12.21 -0.77
CA GLU A 11 -4.82 -11.91 -2.22
C GLU A 11 -6.20 -11.57 -2.84
N CYS A 12 -7.08 -11.03 -2.00
CA CYS A 12 -8.43 -10.59 -2.32
C CYS A 12 -8.51 -9.08 -2.47
N LEU A 13 -7.37 -8.40 -2.61
CA LEU A 13 -7.40 -7.09 -3.25
C LEU A 13 -8.03 -7.28 -4.64
N PRO A 14 -8.79 -6.32 -5.15
CA PRO A 14 -9.19 -6.29 -6.55
C PRO A 14 -7.95 -6.10 -7.46
N THR A 15 -6.94 -6.96 -7.34
CA THR A 15 -5.78 -6.96 -8.22
C THR A 15 -6.17 -7.63 -9.52
N ARG A 16 -5.56 -7.14 -10.59
CA ARG A 16 -6.02 -7.31 -11.97
C ARG A 16 -6.17 -8.77 -12.41
N VAL A 17 -5.59 -9.73 -11.70
CA VAL A 17 -5.80 -11.17 -11.91
C VAL A 17 -7.30 -11.54 -11.83
N ARG A 18 -8.06 -10.95 -10.90
CA ARG A 18 -9.51 -11.19 -10.76
C ARG A 18 -10.38 -10.33 -11.69
N LEU A 19 -9.89 -9.17 -12.14
CA LEU A 19 -10.60 -8.33 -13.11
C LEU A 19 -10.47 -8.88 -14.55
N ARG A 20 -9.35 -9.54 -14.86
CA ARG A 20 -9.15 -10.27 -16.13
C ARG A 20 -10.06 -11.49 -16.26
N GLN A 21 -10.41 -12.14 -15.15
CA GLN A 21 -11.46 -13.17 -15.11
C GLN A 21 -12.88 -12.62 -15.36
N ARG A 22 -13.06 -11.30 -15.38
CA ARG A 22 -14.34 -10.61 -15.64
C ARG A 22 -14.33 -9.68 -16.86
N TYR A 23 -13.37 -9.83 -17.79
CA TYR A 23 -13.30 -9.07 -19.05
C TYR A 23 -13.23 -7.53 -18.91
N VAL A 24 -12.60 -7.00 -17.85
CA VAL A 24 -12.33 -5.56 -17.75
C VAL A 24 -10.95 -5.26 -18.35
N GLU A 25 -10.91 -4.60 -19.51
CA GLU A 25 -9.69 -4.02 -20.07
C GLU A 25 -9.20 -2.91 -19.13
N CYS A 26 -8.03 -3.09 -18.53
CA CYS A 26 -7.43 -2.09 -17.65
C CYS A 26 -5.96 -1.92 -18.04
N GLU A 27 -5.58 -0.68 -18.30
CA GLU A 27 -4.29 -0.30 -18.88
C GLU A 27 -3.12 -0.78 -18.01
N LEU A 28 -2.22 -1.57 -18.59
CA LEU A 28 -1.20 -2.36 -17.88
C LEU A 28 -0.04 -1.53 -17.33
N SER A 29 -0.01 -0.24 -17.61
CA SER A 29 1.03 0.70 -17.19
C SER A 29 0.76 1.27 -15.79
N CYS A 30 1.85 1.56 -15.09
CA CYS A 30 1.88 2.41 -13.91
C CYS A 30 1.66 3.83 -14.38
N HIS A 31 0.47 4.42 -14.31
CA HIS A 31 0.27 5.80 -14.79
C HIS A 31 1.11 6.86 -14.06
N VAL A 32 1.74 6.50 -12.93
CA VAL A 32 2.68 7.38 -12.20
C VAL A 32 4.12 7.25 -12.70
N CYS A 33 4.52 6.09 -13.22
CA CYS A 33 5.90 5.80 -13.61
C CYS A 33 6.06 5.29 -15.06
N ASN A 34 4.95 5.19 -15.78
CA ASN A 34 4.75 4.68 -17.12
C ASN A 34 5.35 3.29 -17.43
N VAL A 35 5.60 2.45 -16.41
CA VAL A 35 6.12 1.08 -16.59
C VAL A 35 5.03 0.05 -16.36
N GLU A 36 4.99 -1.03 -17.16
CA GLU A 36 4.08 -2.16 -16.94
C GLU A 36 4.10 -2.63 -15.47
N VAL A 37 2.95 -2.57 -14.78
CA VAL A 37 2.78 -3.11 -13.44
C VAL A 37 2.21 -4.51 -13.57
N LYS A 38 3.10 -5.50 -13.67
CA LYS A 38 2.72 -6.91 -13.75
C LYS A 38 2.43 -7.55 -12.39
N ASP A 39 2.90 -6.96 -11.28
CA ASP A 39 2.79 -7.56 -9.95
C ASP A 39 2.44 -6.54 -8.85
N ASP A 40 1.78 -7.03 -7.80
CA ASP A 40 1.38 -6.24 -6.63
C ASP A 40 2.59 -5.73 -5.84
N ILE A 41 3.73 -6.41 -5.93
CA ILE A 41 4.99 -5.99 -5.30
C ILE A 41 5.43 -4.64 -5.87
N ARG A 42 5.34 -4.44 -7.18
CA ARG A 42 5.75 -3.20 -7.84
C ARG A 42 4.83 -2.05 -7.48
N VAL A 43 3.54 -2.33 -7.24
CA VAL A 43 2.56 -1.36 -6.75
C VAL A 43 2.95 -0.82 -5.39
N PHE A 44 3.23 -1.71 -4.44
CA PHE A 44 3.40 -1.35 -3.04
C PHE A 44 4.86 -1.15 -2.62
N PHE A 45 5.85 -1.61 -3.38
CA PHE A 45 7.26 -1.56 -3.00
C PHE A 45 8.21 -1.14 -4.14
N GLY A 46 7.93 -1.54 -5.38
CA GLY A 46 8.93 -1.48 -6.45
C GLY A 46 9.00 -0.18 -7.27
N CYS A 47 7.88 0.53 -7.44
CA CYS A 47 7.82 1.74 -8.27
C CYS A 47 8.54 2.94 -7.64
N ALA A 48 9.29 3.74 -8.41
CA ALA A 48 9.95 4.97 -7.94
C ALA A 48 9.00 5.91 -7.19
N ALA A 49 7.79 6.13 -7.73
CA ALA A 49 6.75 6.89 -7.05
C ALA A 49 6.36 6.27 -5.71
N THR A 50 6.13 4.96 -5.66
CA THR A 50 5.82 4.29 -4.40
C THR A 50 6.97 4.44 -3.40
N ARG A 51 8.23 4.28 -3.83
CA ARG A 51 9.41 4.46 -2.96
C ARG A 51 9.50 5.90 -2.42
N GLU A 52 9.08 6.89 -3.20
CA GLU A 52 8.94 8.26 -2.72
C GLU A 52 7.81 8.37 -1.67
N CYS A 53 6.66 7.74 -1.88
CA CYS A 53 5.59 7.69 -0.86
C CYS A 53 6.10 7.09 0.47
N TRP A 54 6.87 6.00 0.41
CA TRP A 54 7.52 5.39 1.57
C TRP A 54 8.50 6.34 2.28
N SER A 55 9.27 7.10 1.49
CA SER A 55 10.22 8.08 2.01
C SER A 55 9.52 9.23 2.73
N VAL A 56 8.51 9.82 2.09
CA VAL A 56 7.74 10.92 2.67
C VAL A 56 6.94 10.48 3.90
N ALA A 57 6.45 9.23 3.92
CA ALA A 57 5.79 8.65 5.09
C ALA A 57 6.76 8.32 6.24
N GLY A 58 8.08 8.47 6.05
CA GLY A 58 9.10 8.15 7.04
C GLY A 58 9.23 6.64 7.32
N LEU A 59 9.00 5.81 6.30
CA LEU A 59 8.99 4.34 6.40
C LEU A 59 10.05 3.65 5.52
N SER A 60 10.96 4.41 4.90
CA SER A 60 12.02 3.88 4.02
C SER A 60 12.84 2.75 4.65
N GLN A 61 13.07 2.78 5.96
CA GLN A 61 13.82 1.74 6.66
C GLN A 61 13.24 0.33 6.44
N LEU A 62 11.90 0.20 6.43
CA LEU A 62 11.23 -1.07 6.19
C LEU A 62 11.36 -1.49 4.73
N LEU A 63 11.29 -0.52 3.82
CA LEU A 63 11.46 -0.77 2.38
C LEU A 63 12.85 -1.33 2.05
N HIS A 64 13.88 -0.97 2.82
CA HIS A 64 15.27 -1.41 2.61
C HIS A 64 15.68 -2.60 3.48
N ASN A 65 14.86 -3.03 4.43
CA ASN A 65 15.18 -4.14 5.30
C ASN A 65 15.20 -5.46 4.50
N ALA A 66 16.35 -6.15 4.51
CA ALA A 66 16.57 -7.41 3.80
C ALA A 66 15.59 -8.52 4.22
N ALA A 67 15.09 -8.48 5.46
CA ALA A 67 14.09 -9.42 5.94
C ALA A 67 12.81 -9.37 5.10
N TYR A 68 12.41 -8.19 4.60
CA TYR A 68 11.14 -7.97 3.90
C TYR A 68 11.26 -7.98 2.37
N GLN A 69 12.39 -8.44 1.80
CA GLN A 69 12.62 -8.40 0.35
C GLN A 69 12.16 -9.67 -0.39
N HIS A 70 11.74 -10.71 0.33
CA HIS A 70 11.45 -12.01 -0.24
C HIS A 70 9.94 -12.29 -0.31
N GLY A 71 9.54 -13.04 -1.33
CA GLY A 71 8.15 -13.47 -1.51
C GLY A 71 7.22 -12.41 -2.07
N ILE A 72 5.93 -12.74 -2.06
CA ILE A 72 4.84 -11.87 -2.52
C ILE A 72 4.52 -10.78 -1.49
N VAL A 73 3.65 -9.83 -1.86
CA VAL A 73 3.22 -8.74 -0.95
C VAL A 73 2.74 -9.27 0.39
N ALA A 74 1.97 -10.36 0.39
CA ALA A 74 1.48 -11.00 1.61
C ALA A 74 2.62 -11.47 2.51
N ASP A 75 3.63 -12.16 1.97
CA ASP A 75 4.79 -12.65 2.73
C ASP A 75 5.54 -11.51 3.43
N ARG A 76 5.75 -10.40 2.70
CA ARG A 76 6.44 -9.22 3.21
C ARG A 76 5.65 -8.58 4.36
N VAL A 77 4.34 -8.39 4.16
CA VAL A 77 3.44 -7.82 5.19
C VAL A 77 3.36 -8.74 6.41
N PHE A 78 3.19 -10.05 6.22
CA PHE A 78 3.15 -11.00 7.33
C PHE A 78 4.44 -10.99 8.14
N ARG A 79 5.59 -10.88 7.46
CA ARG A 79 6.87 -10.78 8.16
C ARG A 79 7.01 -9.47 8.93
N MET A 80 6.59 -8.34 8.35
CA MET A 80 6.53 -7.07 9.09
C MET A 80 5.65 -7.22 10.33
N CYS A 81 4.44 -7.79 10.22
CA CYS A 81 3.52 -7.99 11.35
C CYS A 81 4.09 -8.86 12.48
N ARG A 82 5.10 -9.70 12.19
CA ARG A 82 5.76 -10.53 13.20
C ARG A 82 6.93 -9.85 13.91
N ILE A 83 7.51 -8.82 13.29
CA ILE A 83 8.76 -8.19 13.74
C ILE A 83 8.51 -6.77 14.27
N GLU A 84 7.67 -6.00 13.59
CA GLU A 84 7.39 -4.60 13.91
C GLU A 84 6.21 -4.47 14.89
N ASP A 85 6.17 -3.36 15.62
CA ASP A 85 5.06 -3.05 16.53
C ASP A 85 3.77 -2.65 15.79
N SER A 86 2.66 -2.64 16.54
CA SER A 86 1.34 -2.32 15.99
C SER A 86 1.22 -0.91 15.41
N ALA A 87 1.97 0.06 15.93
CA ALA A 87 1.97 1.43 15.43
C ALA A 87 2.66 1.52 14.06
N MET A 88 3.80 0.84 13.91
CA MET A 88 4.53 0.73 12.66
C MET A 88 3.69 0.02 11.59
N ILE A 89 3.06 -1.10 11.94
CA ILE A 89 2.16 -1.81 11.02
C ILE A 89 0.95 -0.96 10.63
N GLY A 90 0.40 -0.20 11.58
CA GLY A 90 -0.66 0.75 11.30
C GLY A 90 -0.27 1.84 10.29
N ARG A 91 0.94 2.39 10.41
CA ARG A 91 1.50 3.35 9.44
C ARG A 91 1.70 2.71 8.06
N VAL A 92 2.24 1.50 7.98
CA VAL A 92 2.40 0.75 6.71
C VAL A 92 1.03 0.50 6.06
N ALA A 93 0.04 0.08 6.85
CA ALA A 93 -1.32 -0.14 6.37
C ALA A 93 -1.97 1.15 5.84
N SER A 94 -1.73 2.27 6.51
CA SER A 94 -2.20 3.60 6.10
C SER A 94 -1.58 4.01 4.77
N LEU A 95 -0.27 3.79 4.61
CA LEU A 95 0.45 4.04 3.37
C LEU A 95 -0.10 3.18 2.22
N PHE A 96 -0.31 1.89 2.45
CA PHE A 96 -0.87 0.99 1.43
C PHE A 96 -2.27 1.39 1.02
N TRP A 97 -3.10 1.80 1.99
CA TRP A 97 -4.41 2.36 1.69
C TRP A 97 -4.31 3.59 0.78
N CYS A 98 -3.44 4.55 1.10
CA CYS A 98 -3.30 5.78 0.33
C CYS A 98 -2.79 5.52 -1.10
N ILE A 99 -1.79 4.63 -1.26
CA ILE A 99 -1.28 4.23 -2.59
C ILE A 99 -2.38 3.56 -3.40
N TRP A 100 -3.10 2.61 -2.80
CA TRP A 100 -4.19 1.90 -3.45
C TRP A 100 -5.34 2.84 -3.83
N HIS A 101 -5.71 3.74 -2.92
CA HIS A 101 -6.76 4.73 -3.13
C HIS A 101 -6.41 5.67 -4.28
N ASN A 102 -5.21 6.26 -4.29
CA ASN A 102 -4.76 7.16 -5.36
C ASN A 102 -4.79 6.47 -6.73
N ARG A 103 -4.42 5.19 -6.78
CA ARG A 103 -4.49 4.41 -8.01
C ARG A 103 -5.93 4.22 -8.49
N ASN A 104 -6.83 3.87 -7.60
CA ASN A 104 -8.24 3.70 -7.96
C ASN A 104 -8.88 5.02 -8.38
N ASP A 105 -8.55 6.12 -7.69
CA ASP A 105 -9.05 7.45 -8.03
C ASP A 105 -8.66 7.86 -9.45
N LYS A 106 -7.43 7.52 -9.87
CA LYS A 106 -7.01 7.70 -11.27
C LYS A 106 -7.82 6.86 -12.24
N ILE A 107 -8.06 5.59 -11.93
CA ILE A 107 -8.79 4.68 -12.83
C ILE A 107 -10.25 5.11 -13.00
N TRP A 108 -10.91 5.55 -11.92
CA TRP A 108 -12.35 5.79 -11.91
C TRP A 108 -12.73 7.27 -12.11
N ASN A 109 -11.86 8.20 -11.72
CA ASN A 109 -12.15 9.64 -11.71
C ASN A 109 -11.11 10.48 -12.48
N ASP A 110 -10.14 9.84 -13.15
CA ASP A 110 -8.99 10.47 -13.84
C ASP A 110 -8.08 11.35 -12.95
N ASN A 111 -8.33 11.36 -11.63
CA ASN A 111 -7.63 12.18 -10.66
C ASN A 111 -6.37 11.48 -10.13
N ILE A 112 -5.24 12.20 -10.03
CA ILE A 112 -3.99 11.62 -9.54
C ILE A 112 -3.25 12.60 -8.64
N GLN A 113 -2.93 12.14 -7.45
CA GLN A 113 -2.07 12.86 -6.51
C GLN A 113 -0.60 12.50 -6.74
N SER A 114 0.28 13.46 -6.53
CA SER A 114 1.72 13.23 -6.56
C SER A 114 2.16 12.27 -5.45
N PRO A 115 3.27 11.55 -5.61
CA PRO A 115 3.77 10.61 -4.60
C PRO A 115 3.99 11.26 -3.24
N ARG A 116 4.48 12.51 -3.24
CA ARG A 116 4.65 13.31 -2.02
C ARG A 116 3.33 13.61 -1.31
N GLN A 117 2.26 13.93 -2.06
CA GLN A 117 0.93 14.12 -1.47
C GLN A 117 0.41 12.80 -0.87
N VAL A 118 0.56 11.68 -1.58
CA VAL A 118 0.13 10.36 -1.09
C VAL A 118 0.89 9.94 0.17
N GLY A 119 2.22 10.12 0.20
CA GLY A 119 3.04 9.82 1.37
C GLY A 119 2.70 10.70 2.57
N SER A 120 2.42 11.99 2.35
CA SER A 120 1.98 12.91 3.41
C SER A 120 0.60 12.54 3.94
N MET A 121 -0.32 12.15 3.05
CA MET A 121 -1.66 11.70 3.41
C MET A 121 -1.61 10.45 4.30
N ALA A 122 -0.69 9.52 4.02
CA ALA A 122 -0.53 8.32 4.86
C ALA A 122 -0.26 8.64 6.34
N PHE A 123 0.50 9.71 6.61
CA PHE A 123 0.74 10.19 7.98
C PHE A 123 -0.52 10.79 8.61
N VAL A 124 -1.26 11.61 7.86
CA VAL A 124 -2.52 12.22 8.32
C VAL A 124 -3.54 11.13 8.67
N VAL A 125 -3.77 10.19 7.74
CA VAL A 125 -4.72 9.10 7.93
C VAL A 125 -4.32 8.23 9.13
N TRP A 126 -3.02 7.96 9.31
CA TRP A 126 -2.57 7.23 10.50
C TRP A 126 -2.88 7.98 11.81
N ASN A 127 -2.60 9.28 11.87
CA ASN A 127 -2.83 10.07 13.08
C ASN A 127 -4.31 10.18 13.42
N GLU A 128 -5.18 10.33 12.42
CA GLU A 128 -6.63 10.27 12.63
C GLU A 128 -7.01 8.92 13.22
N TRP A 129 -6.57 7.82 12.62
CA TRP A 129 -6.84 6.47 13.11
C TRP A 129 -6.33 6.22 14.53
N PHE A 130 -5.13 6.69 14.86
CA PHE A 130 -4.54 6.56 16.20
C PHE A 130 -5.32 7.36 17.23
N THR A 131 -5.82 8.55 16.86
CA THR A 131 -6.63 9.40 17.73
C THR A 131 -7.98 8.74 18.05
N TYR A 132 -8.60 8.07 17.09
CA TYR A 132 -9.91 7.42 17.28
C TYR A 132 -9.82 5.99 17.83
N CYS A 133 -8.68 5.31 17.71
CA CYS A 133 -8.50 3.93 18.17
C CYS A 133 -7.07 3.69 18.67
N PRO A 134 -6.74 4.16 19.89
CA PRO A 134 -5.42 3.96 20.47
C PRO A 134 -5.16 2.45 20.72
N PRO A 135 -3.92 1.98 20.51
CA PRO A 135 -3.57 0.55 20.58
C PRO A 135 -3.76 -0.11 21.94
N THR A 136 -4.10 0.64 22.99
CA THR A 136 -4.45 0.14 24.33
C THR A 136 -5.92 -0.27 24.49
N ALA A 137 -6.79 -0.02 23.49
CA ALA A 137 -8.21 -0.36 23.56
C ALA A 137 -8.54 -1.81 23.14
N ALA A 138 -7.54 -2.64 22.85
CA ALA A 138 -7.70 -4.04 22.51
C ALA A 138 -7.00 -4.93 23.57
N SER A 139 -7.62 -5.01 24.75
CA SER A 139 -7.37 -6.04 25.77
C SER A 139 -8.58 -6.96 25.88
#